data_AF-A0AAE4FG04-F1
#
_entry.id   AF-A0AAE4FG04-F1
#
_cell.length_a   1.000
_cell.length_b   1.000
_cell.length_c   1.000
_cell.angle_alpha   90.00
_cell.angle_beta   90.00
_cell.angle_gamma   90.00
#
_symmetry.space_group_name_H-M   'P 1'
#
loop_
_entity.id
_entity.type
_entity.pdbx_description
1 polymer ?
#
loop_
_entity_poly.entity_id
_entity_poly.type
_entity_poly.pdbx_seq_one_letter_code
_entity_poly.pdbx_strand_id
1 'polypeptide(L)'
;MKRSLTLLGCLLLSAPVFALRMPGEVQPDRYTYYLTPEYGQYLKMLNNGKNRKFSIPHGELRSNMNVGASKGHPAPVAMTCISSIYYNTGARTDWLRVGCIDNNGMEYEGNQKWPPKSIAERVCKAGEGDCESFLQMDTDSWSGPQ
;
A
#
# COMPACT_ATOMS: atom_id res chain seq x y z
N MET A 1 40.73 -32.23 19.97
CA MET A 1 40.02 -30.94 19.99
C MET A 1 39.92 -30.42 18.56
N LYS A 2 38.72 -30.36 17.96
CA LYS A 2 38.47 -29.68 16.69
C LYS A 2 37.25 -28.79 16.91
N ARG A 3 37.46 -27.47 16.99
CA ARG A 3 36.39 -26.47 17.06
C ARG A 3 35.92 -26.21 15.62
N SER A 4 34.75 -26.71 15.27
CA SER A 4 34.07 -26.34 14.04
C SER A 4 33.39 -24.99 14.27
N LEU A 5 33.86 -23.95 13.57
CA LEU A 5 33.27 -22.61 13.62
C LEU A 5 32.19 -22.56 12.52
N THR A 6 30.93 -22.78 12.88
CA THR A 6 29.81 -22.66 11.95
C THR A 6 29.51 -21.17 11.77
N LEU A 7 29.95 -20.57 10.65
CA LEU A 7 29.54 -19.23 10.25
C LEU A 7 28.03 -19.28 9.90
N LEU A 8 27.18 -18.71 10.74
CA LEU A 8 25.80 -18.37 10.38
C LEU A 8 25.86 -17.16 9.45
N GLY A 9 25.85 -17.41 8.13
CA GLY A 9 25.61 -16.38 7.14
C GLY A 9 24.14 -15.96 7.20
N CYS A 10 23.83 -14.89 7.93
CA CYS A 10 22.57 -14.18 7.78
C CYS A 10 22.49 -13.66 6.34
N LEU A 11 21.78 -14.40 5.48
CA LEU A 11 21.28 -13.90 4.20
C LEU A 11 20.33 -12.74 4.51
N LEU A 12 20.89 -11.52 4.55
CA LEU A 12 20.11 -10.29 4.44
C LEU A 12 19.52 -10.30 3.03
N LEU A 13 18.37 -10.95 2.84
CA LEU A 13 17.53 -10.68 1.69
C LEU A 13 17.16 -9.20 1.80
N SER A 14 17.81 -8.35 1.03
CA SER A 14 17.34 -7.01 0.77
C SER A 14 15.98 -7.16 0.08
N ALA A 15 14.91 -7.02 0.86
CA ALA A 15 13.57 -6.94 0.30
C ALA A 15 13.58 -5.78 -0.70
N PRO A 16 13.02 -5.96 -1.92
CA PRO A 16 12.92 -4.86 -2.86
C PRO A 16 12.11 -3.73 -2.21
N VAL A 17 12.76 -2.60 -1.98
CA VAL A 17 12.11 -1.38 -1.47
C VAL A 17 11.44 -0.70 -2.66
N PHE A 18 10.12 -0.71 -2.69
CA PHE A 18 9.34 0.03 -3.66
C PHE A 18 8.88 1.33 -3.02
N ALA A 19 9.25 2.46 -3.63
CA ALA A 19 8.83 3.77 -3.18
C ALA A 19 7.49 4.16 -3.82
N LEU A 20 6.46 4.35 -3.00
CA LEU A 20 5.18 4.86 -3.44
C LEU A 20 5.32 6.34 -3.85
N ARG A 21 5.01 6.67 -5.11
CA ARG A 21 5.11 8.05 -5.59
C ARG A 21 3.80 8.80 -5.34
N MET A 22 3.81 9.72 -4.37
CA MET A 22 2.66 10.55 -4.01
C MET A 22 2.94 12.04 -4.33
N PRO A 23 2.06 12.74 -5.06
CA PRO A 23 2.18 14.19 -5.28
C PRO A 23 1.69 14.98 -4.08
N GLY A 24 2.22 16.20 -3.90
CA GLY A 24 1.75 17.13 -2.87
C GLY A 24 2.19 16.77 -1.46
N GLU A 25 1.44 17.26 -0.47
CA GLU A 25 1.76 17.09 0.94
C GLU A 25 1.23 15.75 1.46
N VAL A 26 2.13 14.81 1.74
CA VAL A 26 1.82 13.52 2.33
C VAL A 26 1.29 13.71 3.75
N GLN A 27 0.15 13.11 4.04
CA GLN A 27 -0.47 13.15 5.35
C GLN A 27 0.15 12.06 6.24
N PRO A 28 0.32 12.32 7.55
CA PRO A 28 1.07 11.44 8.45
C PRO A 28 0.32 10.13 8.76
N ASP A 29 -1.01 10.15 8.67
CA ASP A 29 -1.84 9.00 9.03
C ASP A 29 -1.90 7.96 7.91
N ARG A 30 -1.62 6.71 8.30
CA ARG A 30 -1.78 5.52 7.46
C ARG A 30 -2.83 4.61 8.06
N TYR A 31 -3.61 3.97 7.20
CA TYR A 31 -4.67 3.05 7.64
C TYR A 31 -4.51 1.68 6.98
N THR A 32 -4.50 0.63 7.79
CA THR A 32 -4.50 -0.75 7.33
C THR A 32 -5.93 -1.29 7.27
N TYR A 33 -6.29 -1.78 6.10
CA TYR A 33 -7.55 -2.44 5.78
C TYR A 33 -7.30 -3.94 5.74
N TYR A 34 -7.94 -4.69 6.63
CA TYR A 34 -8.03 -6.16 6.57
C TYR A 34 -9.22 -6.50 5.68
N LEU A 35 -8.92 -6.85 4.44
CA LEU A 35 -9.86 -6.89 3.33
C LEU A 35 -10.88 -8.00 3.49
N THR A 36 -12.11 -7.79 3.01
CA THR A 36 -13.00 -8.93 2.80
C THR A 36 -12.45 -9.82 1.68
N PRO A 37 -12.75 -11.13 1.67
CA PRO A 37 -12.32 -12.03 0.60
C PRO A 37 -12.75 -11.55 -0.80
N GLU A 38 -13.96 -10.99 -0.92
CA GLU A 38 -14.50 -10.49 -2.18
C GLU A 38 -13.66 -9.33 -2.72
N TYR A 39 -13.29 -8.38 -1.84
CA TYR A 39 -12.50 -7.23 -2.27
C TYR A 39 -11.05 -7.61 -2.57
N GLY A 40 -10.46 -8.55 -1.83
CA GLY A 40 -9.16 -9.14 -2.17
C GLY A 40 -9.16 -9.75 -3.58
N GLN A 41 -10.20 -10.49 -3.95
CA GLN A 41 -10.33 -11.02 -5.32
C GLN A 41 -10.50 -9.91 -6.36
N TYR A 42 -11.25 -8.87 -6.04
CA TYR A 42 -11.37 -7.70 -6.91
C TYR A 42 -10.01 -7.03 -7.18
N LEU A 43 -9.19 -6.81 -6.14
CA LEU A 43 -7.84 -6.26 -6.30
C LEU A 43 -6.92 -7.17 -7.12
N LYS A 44 -7.02 -8.49 -6.93
CA LYS A 44 -6.33 -9.48 -7.78
C LYS A 44 -6.75 -9.36 -9.25
N MET A 45 -8.03 -9.13 -9.53
CA MET A 45 -8.51 -8.93 -10.90
C MET A 45 -7.93 -7.66 -11.53
N LEU A 46 -7.88 -6.54 -10.79
CA LEU A 46 -7.27 -5.29 -11.26
C LEU A 46 -5.79 -5.46 -11.63
N ASN A 47 -5.04 -6.16 -10.78
CA ASN A 47 -3.63 -6.46 -10.99
C ASN A 47 -3.42 -7.33 -12.25
N ASN A 48 -4.26 -8.34 -12.44
CA ASN A 48 -4.25 -9.17 -13.65
C ASN A 48 -4.66 -8.43 -14.95
N GLY A 49 -4.83 -7.11 -14.90
CA GLY A 49 -5.17 -6.29 -16.05
C GLY A 49 -6.66 -6.30 -16.40
N LYS A 50 -7.49 -6.97 -15.61
CA LYS A 50 -8.94 -7.02 -15.82
C LYS A 50 -9.60 -5.82 -15.17
N ASN A 51 -10.67 -5.31 -15.79
CA ASN A 51 -11.50 -4.24 -15.22
C ASN A 51 -10.75 -2.91 -14.95
N ARG A 52 -9.68 -2.63 -15.72
CA ARG A 52 -8.98 -1.34 -15.66
C ARG A 52 -9.89 -0.24 -16.22
N LYS A 53 -10.41 0.61 -15.35
CA LYS A 53 -11.23 1.76 -15.75
C LYS A 53 -10.34 2.97 -16.05
N PHE A 54 -10.66 3.70 -17.12
CA PHE A 54 -10.01 4.99 -17.41
C PHE A 54 -10.36 6.07 -16.37
N SER A 55 -11.61 6.05 -15.88
CA SER A 55 -12.07 6.91 -14.79
C SER A 55 -12.31 6.07 -13.54
N ILE A 56 -11.74 6.51 -12.43
CA ILE A 56 -11.92 5.86 -11.13
C ILE A 56 -12.94 6.68 -10.34
N PRO A 57 -14.09 6.10 -9.97
CA PRO A 57 -15.01 6.72 -9.01
C PRO A 57 -14.30 7.09 -7.70
N HIS A 58 -14.77 8.14 -7.01
CA HIS A 58 -14.16 8.55 -5.74
C HIS A 58 -14.24 7.43 -4.70
N GLY A 59 -13.08 7.08 -4.12
CA GLY A 59 -12.97 5.98 -3.15
C GLY A 59 -12.83 4.59 -3.78
N GLU A 60 -12.88 4.46 -5.11
CA GLU A 60 -12.40 3.25 -5.77
C GLU A 60 -10.89 3.31 -5.98
N LEU A 61 -10.28 2.13 -6.12
CA LEU A 61 -8.86 1.95 -6.37
C LEU A 61 -8.64 1.45 -7.80
N ARG A 62 -7.54 1.88 -8.43
CA ARG A 62 -6.98 1.20 -9.61
C ARG A 62 -5.62 0.61 -9.27
N SER A 63 -5.24 -0.45 -9.98
CA SER A 63 -3.89 -0.99 -9.91
C SER A 63 -2.90 -0.05 -10.61
N ASN A 64 -1.80 0.27 -9.93
CA ASN A 64 -0.65 0.97 -10.51
C ASN A 64 0.48 -0.01 -10.91
N MET A 65 0.19 -1.31 -10.95
CA MET A 65 1.18 -2.34 -11.24
C MET A 65 1.27 -2.68 -12.73
N ASN A 66 2.47 -3.09 -13.16
CA ASN A 66 2.64 -3.80 -14.41
C ASN A 66 1.98 -5.19 -14.29
N VAL A 67 1.12 -5.57 -15.25
CA VAL A 67 0.38 -6.84 -15.21
C VAL A 67 1.31 -8.05 -15.08
N GLY A 68 2.47 -8.01 -15.75
CA GLY A 68 3.48 -9.06 -15.68
C GLY A 68 4.09 -9.19 -14.29
N ALA A 69 4.36 -8.05 -13.63
CA ALA A 69 4.91 -8.02 -12.28
C ALA A 69 3.91 -8.53 -11.22
N SER A 70 2.61 -8.37 -11.46
CA SER A 70 1.58 -8.83 -10.54
C SER A 70 1.06 -10.25 -10.82
N LYS A 71 1.52 -10.89 -11.89
CA LYS A 71 1.01 -12.20 -12.31
C LYS A 71 1.40 -13.28 -11.30
N GLY A 72 0.44 -14.13 -10.94
CA GLY A 72 0.68 -15.28 -10.07
C GLY A 72 0.59 -14.99 -8.57
N HIS A 73 0.47 -13.72 -8.16
CA HIS A 73 0.22 -13.38 -6.77
C HIS A 73 -1.20 -13.78 -6.34
N PRO A 74 -1.38 -14.19 -5.07
CA PRO A 74 -2.70 -14.51 -4.53
C PRO A 74 -3.55 -13.25 -4.39
N ALA A 75 -4.82 -13.43 -4.02
CA ALA A 75 -5.64 -12.29 -3.62
C ALA A 75 -5.08 -11.71 -2.32
N PRO A 76 -4.85 -10.40 -2.21
CA PRO A 76 -4.44 -9.79 -0.97
C PRO A 76 -5.51 -9.94 0.10
N VAL A 77 -5.05 -10.09 1.34
CA VAL A 77 -5.90 -10.16 2.54
C VAL A 77 -5.83 -8.87 3.35
N ALA A 78 -4.83 -8.03 3.10
CA ALA A 78 -4.72 -6.73 3.75
C ALA A 78 -3.96 -5.73 2.87
N MET A 79 -4.18 -4.45 3.13
CA MET A 79 -3.42 -3.35 2.52
C MET A 79 -3.29 -2.17 3.47
N THR A 80 -2.19 -1.45 3.38
CA THR A 80 -1.99 -0.17 4.08
C THR A 80 -2.08 0.98 3.09
N CYS A 81 -2.94 1.95 3.38
CA CYS A 81 -3.15 3.14 2.56
C CYS A 81 -2.66 4.40 3.28
N ILE A 82 -2.14 5.35 2.51
CA ILE A 82 -1.75 6.69 2.93
C ILE A 82 -2.35 7.71 1.97
N SER A 83 -2.53 8.95 2.43
CA SER A 83 -2.99 10.03 1.56
C SER A 83 -1.98 11.16 1.39
N SER A 84 -2.19 11.94 0.34
CA SER A 84 -1.59 13.26 0.18
C SER A 84 -2.62 14.26 -0.31
N ILE A 85 -2.35 15.55 -0.09
CA ILE A 85 -3.16 16.65 -0.61
C ILE A 85 -2.33 17.36 -1.68
N TYR A 86 -2.89 17.50 -2.88
CA TYR A 86 -2.23 18.19 -3.97
C TYR A 86 -3.19 19.12 -4.71
N TYR A 87 -2.68 20.25 -5.19
CA TYR A 87 -3.47 21.17 -6.00
C TYR A 87 -3.68 20.61 -7.41
N ASN A 88 -4.93 20.34 -7.79
CA ASN A 88 -5.28 19.93 -9.15
C ASN A 88 -5.49 21.17 -10.03
N THR A 89 -4.58 21.41 -10.97
CA THR A 89 -4.63 22.58 -11.86
C THR A 89 -5.82 22.58 -12.81
N GLY A 90 -6.25 21.41 -13.29
CA GLY A 90 -7.40 21.27 -14.19
C GLY A 90 -8.73 21.56 -13.50
N ALA A 91 -8.87 21.12 -12.24
CA ALA A 91 -10.07 21.35 -11.43
C ALA A 91 -10.01 22.64 -10.60
N ARG A 92 -8.84 23.30 -10.54
CA ARG A 92 -8.57 24.52 -9.76
C ARG A 92 -8.93 24.38 -8.27
N THR A 93 -8.61 23.22 -7.69
CA THR A 93 -8.92 22.93 -6.29
C THR A 93 -8.01 21.82 -5.75
N ASP A 94 -7.88 21.74 -4.44
CA ASP A 94 -7.09 20.71 -3.77
C ASP A 94 -7.80 19.36 -3.79
N TRP A 95 -7.08 18.32 -4.20
CA TRP A 95 -7.57 16.95 -4.26
C TRP A 95 -6.79 16.07 -3.29
N LEU A 96 -7.52 15.15 -2.66
CA LEU A 96 -6.94 14.02 -1.97
C LEU A 96 -6.43 13.00 -3.00
N ARG A 97 -5.18 12.57 -2.88
CA ARG A 97 -4.67 11.34 -3.49
C ARG A 97 -4.56 10.28 -2.41
N VAL A 98 -4.91 9.04 -2.73
CA VAL A 98 -4.68 7.89 -1.86
C VAL A 98 -3.79 6.92 -2.61
N GLY A 99 -2.75 6.44 -1.96
CA GLY A 99 -1.91 5.35 -2.43
C GLY A 99 -1.92 4.22 -1.40
N CYS A 100 -1.97 2.98 -1.88
CA CYS A 100 -2.04 1.79 -1.04
C CYS A 100 -1.04 0.74 -1.52
N ILE A 101 -0.47 0.00 -0.56
CA ILE A 101 0.35 -1.20 -0.80
C ILE A 101 -0.32 -2.38 -0.10
N ASP A 102 -0.53 -3.48 -0.82
CA ASP A 102 -1.07 -4.71 -0.24
C ASP A 102 0.02 -5.60 0.38
N ASN A 103 -0.42 -6.65 1.08
CA ASN A 103 0.46 -7.64 1.69
C ASN A 103 1.25 -8.52 0.68
N ASN A 104 1.04 -8.33 -0.63
CA ASN A 104 1.83 -8.91 -1.71
C ASN A 104 2.82 -7.90 -2.33
N GLY A 105 2.85 -6.66 -1.86
CA GLY A 105 3.68 -5.57 -2.39
C GLY A 105 3.08 -4.89 -3.64
N MET A 106 1.79 -5.04 -3.90
CA MET A 106 1.12 -4.45 -5.06
C MET A 106 0.60 -3.04 -4.76
N GLU A 107 0.80 -2.13 -5.70
CA GLU A 107 0.43 -0.73 -5.59
C GLU A 107 -0.94 -0.41 -6.20
N TYR A 108 -1.70 0.38 -5.46
CA TYR A 108 -3.00 0.90 -5.87
C TYR A 108 -3.10 2.40 -5.63
N GLU A 109 -3.93 3.05 -6.43
CA GLU A 109 -4.18 4.48 -6.29
C GLU A 109 -5.67 4.82 -6.44
N GLY A 110 -6.11 5.80 -5.65
CA GLY A 110 -7.47 6.34 -5.64
C GLY A 110 -7.45 7.86 -5.51
N ASN A 111 -8.56 8.52 -5.84
CA ASN A 111 -8.66 9.98 -5.82
C ASN A 111 -9.87 10.47 -5.03
N GLN A 112 -9.71 11.64 -4.42
CA GLN A 112 -10.70 12.50 -3.75
C GLN A 112 -11.40 11.91 -2.51
N LYS A 113 -11.40 10.58 -2.33
CA LYS A 113 -11.97 9.92 -1.16
C LYS A 113 -11.15 8.69 -0.79
N TRP A 114 -11.07 8.42 0.50
CA TRP A 114 -10.53 7.17 1.02
C TRP A 114 -11.37 5.96 0.59
N PRO A 115 -10.76 4.77 0.45
CA PRO A 115 -11.50 3.54 0.23
C PRO A 115 -12.55 3.32 1.32
N PRO A 116 -13.78 2.91 0.96
CA PRO A 116 -14.86 2.79 1.92
C PRO A 116 -14.57 1.67 2.92
N LYS A 117 -14.98 1.85 4.18
CA LYS A 117 -14.76 0.84 5.23
C LYS A 117 -15.37 -0.53 4.89
N SER A 118 -16.41 -0.57 4.07
CA SER A 118 -17.11 -1.80 3.66
C SER A 118 -16.26 -2.78 2.85
N ILE A 119 -15.08 -2.38 2.36
CA ILE A 119 -14.15 -3.27 1.66
C ILE A 119 -13.32 -4.14 2.61
N ALA A 120 -13.46 -3.91 3.91
CA ALA A 120 -12.64 -4.51 4.95
C ALA A 120 -13.50 -4.99 6.12
N GLU A 121 -13.08 -6.11 6.71
CA GLU A 121 -13.62 -6.61 7.98
C GLU A 121 -13.15 -5.74 9.15
N ARG A 122 -11.95 -5.15 9.02
CA ARG A 122 -11.36 -4.24 10.02
C ARG A 122 -10.54 -3.16 9.33
N VAL A 123 -10.64 -1.94 9.85
CA VAL A 123 -9.75 -0.83 9.47
C VAL A 123 -9.16 -0.24 10.75
N CYS A 124 -7.85 -0.02 10.75
CA CYS A 124 -7.17 0.60 11.88
C CYS A 124 -5.99 1.46 11.43
N LYS A 125 -5.55 2.36 12.30
CA LYS A 125 -4.39 3.21 12.03
C LYS A 125 -3.11 2.38 12.16
N ALA A 126 -2.23 2.50 11.18
CA ALA A 126 -0.99 1.72 11.17
C ALA A 126 -0.08 2.15 12.34
N GLY A 127 0.55 1.19 12.99
CA GLY A 127 1.41 1.42 14.15
C GLY A 127 0.67 1.51 15.50
N GLU A 128 -0.67 1.45 15.52
CA GLU A 128 -1.45 1.34 16.76
C GLU A 128 -1.79 -0.13 17.08
N GLY A 129 -1.33 -0.63 18.23
CA GLY A 129 -1.65 -1.99 18.71
C GLY A 129 -1.27 -3.09 17.72
N ASP A 130 -2.16 -4.06 17.50
CA ASP A 130 -2.00 -5.19 16.55
C ASP A 130 -2.32 -4.80 15.10
N CYS A 131 -1.93 -3.59 14.66
CA CYS A 131 -2.13 -3.12 13.29
C CYS A 131 -0.84 -3.17 12.49
N GLU A 132 -0.73 -4.24 11.71
CA GLU A 132 0.34 -4.43 10.75
C GLU A 132 0.39 -3.27 9.75
N SER A 133 1.59 -2.95 9.29
CA SER A 133 1.80 -1.96 8.25
C SER A 133 2.57 -2.58 7.10
N PHE A 134 1.94 -2.63 5.93
CA PHE A 134 2.54 -3.08 4.67
C PHE A 134 3.19 -1.91 3.91
N LEU A 135 3.06 -0.69 4.44
CA LEU A 135 3.66 0.53 3.92
C LEU A 135 4.48 1.17 5.04
N GLN A 136 5.79 1.00 5.00
CA GLN A 136 6.72 1.67 5.90
C GLN A 136 7.17 3.01 5.33
N MET A 137 7.23 4.04 6.17
CA MET A 137 7.81 5.33 5.85
C MET A 137 9.19 5.45 6.47
N ASP A 138 10.10 6.16 5.82
CA ASP A 138 11.44 6.45 6.38
C ASP A 138 11.35 7.09 7.78
N THR A 139 10.32 7.92 7.98
CA THR A 139 10.02 8.60 9.25
C THR A 139 9.63 7.67 10.39
N ASP A 140 9.23 6.41 10.12
CA ASP A 140 8.82 5.46 11.16
C ASP A 140 10.00 5.06 12.07
N SER A 141 11.22 5.13 11.54
CA SER A 141 12.46 4.85 12.27
C SER A 141 13.15 6.12 12.80
N TRP A 142 12.60 7.29 12.47
CA TRP A 142 13.22 8.57 12.82
C TRP A 142 12.89 8.98 14.25
N SER A 143 13.93 9.22 15.05
CA SER A 143 13.82 9.62 16.46
C SER A 143 13.91 11.15 16.67
N GLY A 144 13.86 11.95 15.60
CA GLY A 144 13.98 13.40 15.65
C GLY A 144 15.44 13.89 15.49
N PRO A 145 15.67 15.22 15.50
CA PRO A 145 17.00 15.78 15.72
C PRO A 145 17.47 15.42 17.14
N GLN A 146 18.73 14.99 17.28
CA GLN A 146 19.42 14.91 18.57
C GLN A 146 20.06 16.26 18.94
#